data_AF-A0A9P4R652-F1
#
_entry.id   AF-A0A9P4R652-F1
#
_cell.length_a   1.000
_cell.length_b   1.000
_cell.length_c   1.000
_cell.angle_alpha   90.00
_cell.angle_beta   90.00
_cell.angle_gamma   90.00
#
_symmetry.space_group_name_H-M   'P 1'
#
loop_
_entity.id
_entity.type
_entity.pdbx_description
1 polymer ?
#
loop_
_entity_poly.entity_id
_entity_poly.type
_entity_poly.pdbx_seq_one_letter_code
_entity_poly.pdbx_strand_id
1 'polypeptide(L)'
;MIKCHAAPDITPNAASDFRNTTHPPRAEAKSVELPDENSSQTVNMPAPVIMSSFMSIKPLEPVLVFASAEDAASFQSSYRQGRIMPNHPISWVFLPMPEGLLRLRTAKNGDIAYDFDTYRHAVDFNDSIGRLGKTFQPTREKPDWDHIVYLGKQIR
;
A
#
# COMPACT_ATOMS: atom_id res chain seq x y z
N MET A 1 -33.07 -43.39 -14.33
CA MET A 1 -33.83 -42.69 -15.38
C MET A 1 -33.91 -41.22 -15.02
N ILE A 2 -33.05 -40.38 -15.60
CA ILE A 2 -33.07 -38.93 -15.41
C ILE A 2 -33.09 -38.33 -16.81
N LYS A 3 -34.13 -37.53 -17.08
CA LYS A 3 -34.49 -36.96 -18.37
C LYS A 3 -33.48 -35.88 -18.80
N CYS A 4 -32.88 -36.06 -19.97
CA CYS A 4 -32.21 -35.00 -20.73
C CYS A 4 -33.28 -34.01 -21.24
N HIS A 5 -33.10 -32.72 -20.95
CA HIS A 5 -33.88 -31.64 -21.55
C HIS A 5 -33.02 -30.88 -22.57
N ALA A 6 -33.62 -30.65 -23.73
CA ALA A 6 -33.05 -30.14 -24.96
C ALA A 6 -32.81 -28.62 -24.96
N ALA A 7 -31.82 -28.19 -25.75
CA ALA A 7 -31.67 -26.84 -26.27
C ALA A 7 -32.68 -26.57 -27.41
N PRO A 8 -33.08 -25.30 -27.63
CA PRO A 8 -32.70 -24.59 -28.88
C PRO A 8 -32.55 -23.06 -28.60
N ASP A 9 -32.17 -22.13 -29.48
CA ASP A 9 -31.93 -22.08 -30.92
C ASP A 9 -31.01 -20.86 -31.18
N ILE A 10 -30.14 -20.96 -32.19
CA ILE A 10 -29.27 -19.87 -32.65
C ILE A 10 -29.97 -19.18 -33.81
N THR A 11 -30.23 -17.88 -33.71
CA THR A 11 -30.69 -17.07 -34.85
C THR A 11 -29.51 -16.30 -35.46
N PRO A 12 -29.30 -16.39 -36.79
CA PRO A 12 -28.41 -15.49 -37.52
C PRO A 12 -29.21 -14.31 -38.06
N ASN A 13 -28.68 -13.08 -37.91
CA ASN A 13 -29.21 -11.93 -38.64
C ASN A 13 -28.16 -11.46 -39.67
N ALA A 14 -28.57 -11.51 -40.93
CA ALA A 14 -27.82 -11.10 -42.10
C ALA A 14 -28.25 -9.70 -42.57
N ALA A 15 -27.44 -9.13 -43.47
CA ALA A 15 -27.73 -8.03 -44.40
C ALA A 15 -27.80 -6.60 -43.80
N SER A 16 -27.34 -5.51 -44.42
CA SER A 16 -26.65 -5.25 -45.70
C SER A 16 -26.22 -3.77 -45.75
N ASP A 17 -25.42 -3.44 -46.77
CA ASP A 17 -25.38 -2.16 -47.53
C ASP A 17 -24.38 -1.04 -47.16
N PHE A 18 -23.30 -1.02 -47.94
CA PHE A 18 -22.93 0.03 -48.92
C PHE A 18 -23.44 1.47 -48.68
N ARG A 19 -22.49 2.42 -48.53
CA ARG A 19 -22.16 3.45 -49.57
C ARG A 19 -21.05 4.42 -49.15
N ASN A 20 -20.17 4.65 -50.12
CA ASN A 20 -19.29 5.80 -50.41
C ASN A 20 -19.40 7.07 -49.55
N THR A 21 -18.23 7.60 -49.19
CA THR A 21 -17.93 9.05 -49.37
C THR A 21 -16.41 9.34 -49.32
N THR A 22 -15.89 9.74 -50.48
CA THR A 22 -15.11 10.97 -50.70
C THR A 22 -13.82 11.21 -49.88
N HIS A 23 -12.70 11.08 -50.60
CA HIS A 23 -11.41 11.70 -50.26
C HIS A 23 -11.51 13.23 -50.08
N PRO A 24 -11.06 13.80 -48.96
CA PRO A 24 -10.69 15.20 -48.90
C PRO A 24 -9.23 15.43 -49.37
N PRO A 25 -8.92 16.66 -49.84
CA PRO A 25 -7.64 17.02 -50.44
C PRO A 25 -6.53 17.21 -49.41
N ARG A 26 -5.31 16.93 -49.87
CA ARG A 26 -4.01 17.19 -49.27
C ARG A 26 -3.87 18.67 -48.88
N ALA A 27 -4.02 18.98 -47.60
CA ALA A 27 -3.65 20.25 -47.00
C ALA A 27 -2.44 20.06 -46.09
N GLU A 28 -1.35 20.69 -46.50
CA GLU A 28 -0.23 21.25 -45.73
C GLU A 28 0.01 20.72 -44.31
N ALA A 29 1.12 19.99 -44.16
CA ALA A 29 1.74 19.72 -42.88
C ALA A 29 2.19 21.04 -42.21
N LYS A 30 1.38 21.57 -41.31
CA LYS A 30 1.87 22.39 -40.20
C LYS A 30 2.29 21.43 -39.11
N SER A 31 3.58 21.45 -38.77
CA SER A 31 4.14 20.83 -37.58
C SER A 31 3.35 21.32 -36.36
N VAL A 32 2.46 20.47 -35.85
CA VAL A 32 1.92 20.62 -34.51
C VAL A 32 2.97 19.98 -33.61
N GLU A 33 3.73 20.81 -32.91
CA GLU A 33 4.52 20.37 -31.76
C GLU A 33 3.54 19.73 -30.77
N LEU A 34 3.66 18.42 -30.61
CA LEU A 34 3.07 17.68 -29.51
C LEU A 34 3.60 18.31 -28.21
N PRO A 35 2.76 18.74 -27.26
CA PRO A 35 3.26 18.95 -25.92
C PRO A 35 3.75 17.59 -25.41
N ASP A 36 4.99 17.55 -24.92
CA ASP A 36 5.58 16.39 -24.25
C ASP A 36 4.78 16.01 -23.00
N GLU A 37 3.64 15.34 -23.18
CA GLU A 37 2.95 14.60 -22.12
C GLU A 37 3.73 13.32 -21.82
N ASN A 38 4.84 13.42 -21.10
CA ASN A 38 5.16 12.45 -20.05
C ASN A 38 6.29 12.91 -19.13
N SER A 39 6.21 14.13 -18.59
CA SER A 39 6.85 14.35 -17.29
C SER A 39 6.01 13.62 -16.26
N SER A 40 6.36 12.37 -16.00
CA SER A 40 6.05 11.70 -14.74
C SER A 40 6.68 12.53 -13.62
N GLN A 41 6.04 13.65 -13.27
CA GLN A 41 6.28 14.35 -12.02
C GLN A 41 5.87 13.36 -10.94
N THR A 42 6.84 12.58 -10.48
CA THR A 42 6.76 11.92 -9.20
C THR A 42 6.57 13.05 -8.19
N VAL A 43 5.32 13.32 -7.82
CA VAL A 43 4.99 14.23 -6.73
C VAL A 43 5.79 13.71 -5.54
N ASN A 44 6.84 14.45 -5.17
CA ASN A 44 7.72 14.09 -4.08
C ASN A 44 6.97 14.36 -2.78
N MET A 45 5.93 13.56 -2.51
CA MET A 45 5.15 13.65 -1.30
C MET A 45 6.07 13.27 -0.14
N PRO A 46 6.09 14.07 0.94
CA PRO A 46 6.86 13.72 2.12
C PRO A 46 6.45 12.32 2.61
N ALA A 47 7.43 11.56 3.09
CA ALA A 47 7.16 10.23 3.64
C ALA A 47 6.13 10.33 4.78
N PRO A 48 5.12 9.43 4.81
CA PRO A 48 4.05 9.49 5.79
C PRO A 48 4.63 9.32 7.20
N VAL A 49 4.19 10.19 8.13
CA VAL A 49 4.76 10.22 9.49
C VAL A 49 3.87 9.41 10.44
N ILE A 50 4.41 8.30 10.94
CA ILE A 50 3.78 7.49 11.98
C ILE A 50 3.96 8.21 13.33
N MET A 51 2.86 8.63 13.95
CA MET A 51 2.86 9.30 15.26
C MET A 51 3.04 8.29 16.39
N SER A 52 2.33 7.18 16.31
CA SER A 52 2.36 6.13 17.33
C SER A 52 1.83 4.82 16.76
N SER A 53 1.84 3.80 17.59
CA SER A 53 1.29 2.49 17.28
C SER A 53 0.80 1.78 18.55
N PHE A 54 -0.23 0.96 18.41
CA PHE A 54 -0.76 0.13 19.50
C PHE A 54 -1.28 -1.21 18.96
N MET A 55 -1.55 -2.16 19.88
CA MET A 55 -2.15 -3.45 19.55
C MET A 55 -3.67 -3.35 19.75
N SER A 56 -4.45 -3.52 18.69
CA SER A 56 -5.88 -3.79 18.80
C SER A 56 -6.08 -5.21 19.31
N ILE A 57 -7.11 -5.45 20.14
CA ILE A 57 -7.41 -6.78 20.69
C ILE A 57 -8.62 -7.45 20.01
N LYS A 58 -9.35 -6.74 19.14
CA LYS A 58 -10.54 -7.24 18.43
C LYS A 58 -10.65 -6.61 17.03
N PRO A 59 -10.12 -7.23 15.97
CA PRO A 59 -9.22 -8.40 15.97
C PRO A 59 -7.85 -8.07 16.59
N LEU A 60 -7.08 -9.11 16.95
CA LEU A 60 -5.72 -8.96 17.48
C LEU A 60 -4.77 -8.56 16.34
N GLU A 61 -4.47 -7.27 16.21
CA GLU A 61 -3.70 -6.71 15.09
C GLU A 61 -2.96 -5.42 15.48
N PRO A 62 -1.77 -5.15 14.93
CA PRO A 62 -1.12 -3.85 15.12
C PRO A 62 -1.86 -2.73 14.39
N VAL A 63 -1.89 -1.55 15.00
CA VAL A 63 -2.50 -0.36 14.44
C VAL A 63 -1.46 0.76 14.40
N LEU A 64 -1.20 1.28 13.21
CA LEU A 64 -0.41 2.49 13.01
C LEU A 64 -1.31 3.72 13.10
N VAL A 65 -0.86 4.73 13.83
CA VAL A 65 -1.55 6.00 13.99
C VAL A 65 -0.78 7.09 13.25
N PHE A 66 -1.40 7.67 12.23
CA PHE A 66 -0.83 8.77 11.44
C PHE A 66 -1.33 10.13 11.93
N ALA A 67 -0.60 11.19 11.57
CA ALA A 67 -0.98 12.57 11.91
C ALA A 67 -2.23 13.03 11.15
N SER A 68 -2.42 12.55 9.92
CA SER A 68 -3.52 12.93 9.06
C SER A 68 -4.12 11.72 8.32
N ALA A 69 -5.33 11.90 7.78
CA ALA A 69 -5.97 10.92 6.91
C ALA A 69 -5.22 10.76 5.57
N GLU A 70 -4.61 11.83 5.09
CA GLU A 70 -3.82 11.86 3.85
C GLU A 70 -2.57 10.99 3.98
N ASP A 71 -1.86 11.09 5.12
CA ASP A 71 -0.70 10.24 5.41
C ASP A 71 -1.09 8.76 5.47
N ALA A 72 -2.22 8.45 6.13
CA ALA A 72 -2.73 7.08 6.21
C ALA A 72 -3.11 6.52 4.83
N ALA A 73 -3.79 7.32 4.00
CA ALA A 73 -4.14 6.95 2.63
C ALA A 73 -2.92 6.79 1.73
N SER A 74 -1.92 7.68 1.87
CA SER A 74 -0.64 7.62 1.16
C SER A 74 0.14 6.35 1.53
N PHE A 75 0.19 6.02 2.83
CA PHE A 75 0.77 4.77 3.32
C PHE A 75 0.05 3.55 2.73
N GLN A 76 -1.28 3.50 2.81
CA GLN A 76 -2.07 2.38 2.29
C GLN A 76 -1.84 2.17 0.78
N SER A 77 -1.76 3.27 0.02
CA SER A 77 -1.54 3.24 -1.43
C SER A 77 -0.14 2.76 -1.80
N SER A 78 0.87 3.16 -1.01
CA SER A 78 2.29 2.90 -1.30
C SER A 78 2.72 1.49 -0.92
N TYR A 79 2.29 0.99 0.24
CA TYR A 79 2.86 -0.23 0.83
C TYR A 79 1.98 -1.47 0.64
N ARG A 80 0.81 -1.32 0.00
CA ARG A 80 -0.15 -2.41 -0.34
C ARG A 80 -0.47 -3.36 0.82
N GLN A 81 -0.26 -2.90 2.03
CA GLN A 81 -0.60 -3.59 3.25
C GLN A 81 -1.29 -2.63 4.19
N GLY A 82 -2.03 -3.24 5.10
CA GLY A 82 -2.86 -2.52 6.03
C GLY A 82 -4.14 -1.98 5.42
N ARG A 83 -5.09 -1.71 6.31
CA ARG A 83 -6.43 -1.28 5.94
C ARG A 83 -6.93 -0.20 6.88
N ILE A 84 -7.61 0.78 6.30
CA ILE A 84 -8.40 1.75 7.05
C ILE A 84 -9.78 1.15 7.25
N MET A 85 -10.24 1.10 8.51
CA MET A 85 -11.53 0.51 8.86
C MET A 85 -12.62 1.60 8.91
N PRO A 86 -13.83 1.36 8.37
CA PRO A 86 -14.86 2.39 8.26
C PRO A 86 -15.39 2.90 9.61
N ASN A 87 -15.27 2.09 10.67
CA ASN A 87 -15.76 2.41 12.01
C ASN A 87 -14.66 2.95 12.95
N HIS A 88 -13.47 3.23 12.43
CA HIS A 88 -12.33 3.73 13.19
C HIS A 88 -11.87 5.08 12.61
N PRO A 89 -11.06 5.86 13.35
CA PRO A 89 -10.45 7.06 12.80
C PRO A 89 -9.72 6.75 11.49
N ILE A 90 -9.97 7.57 10.46
CA ILE A 90 -9.40 7.38 9.11
C ILE A 90 -7.87 7.55 9.07
N SER A 91 -7.27 8.12 10.13
CA SER A 91 -5.82 8.19 10.32
C SER A 91 -5.22 6.90 10.91
N TRP A 92 -6.02 5.87 11.15
CA TRP A 92 -5.57 4.59 11.69
C TRP A 92 -5.49 3.55 10.58
N VAL A 93 -4.33 2.88 10.49
CA VAL A 93 -4.10 1.79 9.56
C VAL A 93 -3.85 0.51 10.34
N PHE A 94 -4.73 -0.46 10.15
CA PHE A 94 -4.65 -1.79 10.77
C PHE A 94 -3.77 -2.67 9.91
N LEU A 95 -2.68 -3.21 10.45
CA LEU A 95 -1.76 -4.08 9.75
C LEU A 95 -2.13 -5.56 9.98
N PRO A 96 -1.84 -6.46 9.02
CA PRO A 96 -1.81 -7.88 9.33
C PRO A 96 -0.82 -8.17 10.47
N MET A 97 -1.07 -9.22 11.26
CA MET A 97 -0.15 -9.63 12.32
C MET A 97 1.21 -10.01 11.70
N PRO A 98 2.31 -9.32 12.05
CA PRO A 98 3.64 -9.64 11.54
C PRO A 98 4.10 -11.00 12.08
N GLU A 99 4.80 -11.75 11.24
CA GLU A 99 5.43 -13.00 11.66
C GLU A 99 6.47 -12.73 12.75
N GLY A 100 6.53 -13.61 13.76
CA GLY A 100 7.52 -13.51 14.84
C GLY A 100 7.32 -12.35 15.81
N LEU A 101 6.23 -11.57 15.71
CA LEU A 101 5.97 -10.47 16.65
C LEU A 101 5.69 -11.04 18.05
N LEU A 102 6.55 -10.72 19.01
CA LEU A 102 6.41 -11.17 20.41
C LEU A 102 5.57 -10.18 21.22
N ARG A 103 5.84 -8.89 21.08
CA ARG A 103 5.12 -7.84 21.79
C ARG A 103 5.33 -6.46 21.18
N LEU A 104 4.39 -5.58 21.51
CA LEU A 104 4.46 -4.16 21.25
C LEU A 104 4.56 -3.42 22.60
N ARG A 105 5.50 -2.48 22.74
CA ARG A 105 5.67 -1.71 23.99
C ARG A 105 6.10 -0.28 23.70
N THR A 106 5.81 0.62 24.62
CA THR A 106 6.37 1.97 24.59
C THR A 106 7.87 1.90 24.91
N ALA A 107 8.69 2.50 24.05
CA ALA A 107 10.12 2.69 24.23
C ALA A 107 10.41 4.05 24.86
N LYS A 108 11.70 4.38 25.02
CA LYS A 108 12.10 5.70 25.50
C LYS A 108 11.68 6.77 24.48
N ASN A 109 11.35 7.97 24.96
CA ASN A 109 10.99 9.13 24.15
C ASN A 109 9.67 9.02 23.36
N GLY A 110 8.75 8.15 23.78
CA GLY A 110 7.44 8.02 23.15
C GLY A 110 7.41 7.20 21.86
N ASP A 111 8.57 6.66 21.44
CA ASP A 111 8.63 5.65 20.38
C ASP A 111 7.90 4.37 20.83
N ILE A 112 7.48 3.58 19.87
CA ILE A 112 6.88 2.26 20.05
C ILE A 112 7.87 1.23 19.52
N ALA A 113 8.25 0.28 20.37
CA ALA A 113 9.08 -0.84 20.02
C ALA A 113 8.21 -2.06 19.68
N TYR A 114 8.45 -2.62 18.50
CA TYR A 114 8.00 -3.93 18.08
C TYR A 114 9.14 -4.91 18.34
N ASP A 115 8.98 -5.79 19.34
CA ASP A 115 9.96 -6.81 19.65
C ASP A 115 9.59 -8.10 18.89
N PHE A 116 10.52 -8.61 18.08
CA PHE A 116 10.41 -9.83 17.30
C PHE A 116 11.23 -10.97 17.91
N ASP A 117 10.99 -12.20 17.49
CA ASP A 117 11.78 -13.39 17.87
C ASP A 117 13.12 -13.50 17.12
N THR A 118 13.22 -12.96 15.90
CA THR A 118 14.42 -13.00 15.06
C THR A 118 14.69 -11.65 14.39
N TYR A 119 15.97 -11.38 14.10
CA TYR A 119 16.38 -10.18 13.35
C TYR A 119 15.72 -10.13 11.96
N ARG A 120 15.60 -11.28 11.31
CA ARG A 120 14.99 -11.38 9.97
C ARG A 120 13.54 -10.90 9.97
N HIS A 121 12.73 -11.35 10.93
CA HIS A 121 11.33 -10.90 11.04
C HIS A 121 11.22 -9.39 11.30
N ALA A 122 12.13 -8.82 12.10
CA ALA A 122 12.19 -7.37 12.31
C ALA A 122 12.50 -6.60 11.01
N VAL A 123 13.46 -7.09 10.20
CA VAL A 123 13.81 -6.50 8.90
C VAL A 123 12.66 -6.62 7.92
N ASP A 124 12.08 -7.82 7.77
CA ASP A 124 10.96 -8.09 6.86
C ASP A 124 9.75 -7.20 7.20
N PHE A 125 9.45 -7.03 8.50
CA PHE A 125 8.43 -6.09 8.95
C PHE A 125 8.80 -4.64 8.59
N ASN A 126 10.02 -4.19 8.87
CA ASN A 126 10.41 -2.81 8.56
C ASN A 126 10.38 -2.52 7.05
N ASP A 127 10.80 -3.49 6.23
CA ASP A 127 10.73 -3.40 4.76
C ASP A 127 9.27 -3.33 4.29
N SER A 128 8.38 -4.12 4.89
CA SER A 128 6.96 -4.09 4.55
C SER A 128 6.36 -2.69 4.75
N ILE A 129 6.75 -1.95 5.80
CA ILE A 129 6.25 -0.61 6.10
C ILE A 129 7.07 0.49 5.42
N GLY A 130 7.90 0.17 4.42
CA GLY A 130 8.68 1.16 3.68
C GLY A 130 9.90 1.71 4.41
N ARG A 131 10.46 0.95 5.36
CA ARG A 131 11.59 1.35 6.20
C ARG A 131 11.35 2.62 7.00
N LEU A 132 10.08 2.88 7.35
CA LEU A 132 9.70 4.02 8.19
C LEU A 132 10.17 3.83 9.65
N GLY A 133 10.47 2.60 10.05
CA GLY A 133 11.02 2.28 11.36
C GLY A 133 12.53 2.28 11.40
N LYS A 134 13.04 2.39 12.63
CA LYS A 134 14.47 2.28 12.93
C LYS A 134 14.78 0.87 13.40
N THR A 135 15.73 0.23 12.72
CA THR A 135 16.36 -1.03 13.13
C THR A 135 17.84 -0.76 13.39
N PHE A 136 18.41 -1.43 14.39
CA PHE A 136 19.84 -1.40 14.64
C PHE A 136 20.45 -2.72 14.14
N GLN A 137 21.71 -2.68 13.69
CA GLN A 137 22.38 -3.89 13.21
C GLN A 137 23.07 -4.61 14.36
N PRO A 138 22.97 -5.96 14.42
CA PRO A 138 23.67 -6.79 15.39
C PRO A 138 25.13 -6.39 15.52
N THR A 139 25.50 -5.91 16.70
CA THR A 139 26.91 -5.63 17.02
C THR A 139 27.53 -6.82 17.72
N ARG A 140 28.86 -6.98 17.62
CA ARG A 140 29.60 -8.02 18.37
C ARG A 140 29.35 -7.95 19.89
N GLU A 141 29.11 -6.74 20.40
CA GLU A 141 28.90 -6.49 21.82
C GLU A 141 27.47 -6.82 22.27
N LYS A 142 26.49 -6.77 21.35
CA LYS A 142 25.08 -7.03 21.63
C LYS A 142 24.44 -7.81 20.48
N PRO A 143 24.74 -9.11 20.35
CA PRO A 143 24.23 -9.93 19.25
C PRO A 143 22.71 -10.13 19.31
N ASP A 144 22.13 -10.14 20.52
CA ASP A 144 20.71 -10.41 20.76
C ASP A 144 19.86 -9.12 20.92
N TRP A 145 20.38 -7.93 20.62
CA TRP A 145 19.63 -6.69 20.85
C TRP A 145 18.75 -6.23 19.68
N ASP A 146 18.91 -6.83 18.51
CA ASP A 146 18.53 -6.14 17.27
C ASP A 146 17.29 -6.69 16.57
N HIS A 147 16.51 -7.52 17.23
CA HIS A 147 15.20 -7.96 16.74
C HIS A 147 14.07 -6.97 17.12
N ILE A 148 14.36 -5.66 17.10
CA ILE A 148 13.42 -4.60 17.51
C ILE A 148 13.28 -3.54 16.41
N VAL A 149 12.04 -3.21 16.06
CA VAL A 149 11.71 -2.07 15.19
C VAL A 149 11.10 -0.94 16.02
N TYR A 150 11.71 0.24 15.95
CA TYR A 150 11.24 1.43 16.66
C TYR A 150 10.46 2.34 15.70
N LEU A 151 9.19 2.62 16.02
CA LEU A 151 8.29 3.52 15.29
C LEU A 151 7.89 4.72 16.14
N GLY A 152 7.80 5.90 15.56
CA GLY A 152 7.28 7.08 16.25
C GLY A 152 7.93 8.37 15.78
N LYS A 153 7.30 9.49 16.16
CA LYS A 153 7.88 10.81 15.97
C LYS A 153 9.03 10.97 16.96
N GLN A 154 10.24 11.12 16.44
CA GLN A 154 11.38 11.51 17.26
C GLN A 154 11.08 12.87 17.90
N ILE A 155 10.76 12.87 19.19
CA ILE A 155 10.60 14.09 19.97
C ILE A 155 12.00 14.72 20.02
N ARG A 156 12.18 15.82 19.31
CA ARG A 156 13.39 16.66 19.37
C ARG A 156 13.29 17.61 20.54
#